data_AF-A0A1F4N5U7-F1
#
_entry.id   AF-A0A1F4N5U7-F1
#
_cell.length_a   1.000
_cell.length_b   1.000
_cell.length_c   1.000
_cell.angle_alpha   90.00
_cell.angle_beta   90.00
_cell.angle_gamma   90.00
#
_symmetry.space_group_name_H-M   'P 1'
#
loop_
_entity.id
_entity.type
_entity.pdbx_description
1 polymer ?
#
loop_
_entity_poly.entity_id
_entity_poly.type
_entity_poly.pdbx_seq_one_letter_code
_entity_poly.pdbx_strand_id
1 'polypeptide(L)'
;MVTPVSLATSSPPRRVLLAGATGLVGRALLHQLLADPMVGEVRALTRRALSRSELLGRGGHPPGDERLQVCEVDFERLDRHTELFEVDWVCCAMGTTIRKAGSQAAFRQVDFDYPFQMAQLARAQGARQLLLVSAMGADADSRVFYNRVKGELEDALAELDYESVCLAQPSLLAGERGEFRLAERLGLALGFLMPERFKPVQAAQVAAGLLAVARDERPGWHVLSNTLLRGMR
;
A
#
# COMPACT_ATOMS: atom_id res chain seq x y z
N MET A 1 41.81 -1.86 -30.22
CA MET A 1 40.82 -2.93 -29.95
C MET A 1 39.88 -2.40 -28.88
N VAL A 2 38.63 -2.18 -29.22
CA VAL A 2 37.60 -1.65 -28.31
C VAL A 2 36.95 -2.87 -27.65
N THR A 3 37.09 -3.00 -26.33
CA THR A 3 36.40 -4.01 -25.53
C THR A 3 34.91 -3.64 -25.48
N PRO A 4 33.97 -4.55 -25.75
CA PRO A 4 32.56 -4.23 -25.62
C PRO A 4 32.20 -4.01 -24.15
N VAL A 5 31.51 -2.90 -23.89
CA VAL A 5 30.84 -2.60 -22.63
C VAL A 5 29.86 -3.73 -22.33
N SER A 6 30.02 -4.33 -21.14
CA SER A 6 29.09 -5.31 -20.60
C SER A 6 27.69 -4.70 -20.54
N LEU A 7 26.76 -5.29 -21.30
CA LEU A 7 25.34 -4.96 -21.23
C LEU A 7 24.87 -5.24 -19.80
N ALA A 8 24.38 -4.20 -19.12
CA ALA A 8 23.69 -4.33 -17.85
C ALA A 8 22.60 -5.41 -18.00
N THR A 9 22.71 -6.48 -17.24
CA THR A 9 21.66 -7.48 -17.11
C THR A 9 20.48 -6.80 -16.43
N SER A 10 19.52 -6.29 -17.21
CA SER A 10 18.28 -5.75 -16.65
C SER A 10 17.55 -6.89 -15.95
N SER A 11 17.36 -6.80 -14.65
CA SER A 11 16.53 -7.74 -13.89
C SER A 11 15.14 -7.87 -14.54
N PRO A 12 14.51 -9.05 -14.50
CA PRO A 12 13.19 -9.23 -15.09
C PRO A 12 12.19 -8.26 -14.42
N PRO A 13 11.19 -7.80 -15.18
CA PRO A 13 10.19 -6.89 -14.64
C PRO A 13 9.37 -7.58 -13.55
N ARG A 14 9.05 -6.84 -12.49
CA ARG A 14 8.46 -7.30 -11.24
C ARG A 14 6.96 -7.54 -11.39
N ARG A 15 6.48 -8.64 -10.83
CA ARG A 15 5.05 -8.90 -10.64
C ARG A 15 4.65 -8.36 -9.28
N VAL A 16 3.57 -7.59 -9.24
CA VAL A 16 3.13 -6.88 -8.03
C VAL A 16 1.71 -7.28 -7.67
N LEU A 17 1.49 -7.70 -6.43
CA LEU A 17 0.16 -7.85 -5.86
C LEU A 17 -0.26 -6.53 -5.20
N LEU A 18 -1.44 -6.00 -5.51
CA LEU A 18 -1.97 -4.78 -4.90
C LEU A 18 -3.34 -5.03 -4.28
N ALA A 19 -3.45 -4.89 -2.97
CA ALA A 19 -4.74 -4.85 -2.27
C ALA A 19 -5.09 -3.42 -1.86
N GLY A 20 -6.38 -3.07 -1.92
CA GLY A 20 -6.85 -1.72 -1.61
C GLY A 20 -6.80 -0.73 -2.78
N ALA A 21 -6.66 -1.22 -4.02
CA ALA A 21 -6.55 -0.41 -5.24
C ALA A 21 -7.72 0.56 -5.51
N THR A 22 -8.86 0.40 -4.83
CA THR A 22 -10.02 1.30 -4.94
C THR A 22 -9.99 2.48 -3.96
N GLY A 23 -9.14 2.39 -2.92
CA GLY A 23 -8.94 3.42 -1.91
C GLY A 23 -8.04 4.56 -2.40
N LEU A 24 -7.97 5.64 -1.64
CA LEU A 24 -7.26 6.86 -2.03
C LEU A 24 -5.77 6.59 -2.34
N VAL A 25 -5.04 5.97 -1.41
CA VAL A 25 -3.61 5.62 -1.60
C VAL A 25 -3.46 4.51 -2.62
N GLY A 26 -4.29 3.46 -2.56
CA GLY A 26 -4.21 2.33 -3.49
C GLY A 26 -4.42 2.73 -4.95
N ARG A 27 -5.30 3.71 -5.24
CA ARG A 27 -5.46 4.27 -6.59
C ARG A 27 -4.19 4.97 -7.04
N ALA A 28 -3.63 5.85 -6.21
CA ALA A 28 -2.40 6.56 -6.54
C ALA A 28 -1.23 5.58 -6.77
N LEU A 29 -1.11 4.56 -5.93
CA LEU A 29 -0.10 3.51 -6.05
C LEU A 29 -0.29 2.67 -7.31
N LEU A 30 -1.53 2.28 -7.65
CA LEU A 30 -1.82 1.57 -8.90
C LEU A 30 -1.34 2.36 -10.12
N HIS A 31 -1.65 3.65 -10.20
CA HIS A 31 -1.23 4.51 -11.31
C HIS A 31 0.30 4.62 -11.41
N GLN A 32 0.99 4.77 -10.27
CA GLN A 32 2.44 4.84 -10.26
C GLN A 32 3.11 3.51 -10.60
N LEU A 33 2.56 2.38 -10.13
CA LEU A 33 3.05 1.03 -10.47
C LEU A 33 2.92 0.76 -11.97
N LEU A 34 1.77 1.09 -12.59
CA LEU A 34 1.58 0.90 -14.03
C LEU A 34 2.51 1.79 -14.86
N ALA A 35 2.79 3.01 -14.38
CA ALA A 35 3.74 3.91 -15.05
C ALA A 35 5.21 3.49 -14.88
N ASP A 36 5.51 2.53 -14.00
CA ASP A 36 6.88 2.12 -13.67
C ASP A 36 7.42 1.09 -14.68
N PRO A 37 8.59 1.33 -15.32
CA PRO A 37 9.20 0.35 -16.22
C PRO A 37 9.75 -0.91 -15.53
N MET A 38 10.01 -0.88 -14.21
CA MET A 38 10.40 -2.06 -13.45
C MET A 38 9.23 -3.01 -13.21
N VAL A 39 7.98 -2.56 -13.35
CA VAL A 39 6.78 -3.36 -13.07
C VAL A 39 6.28 -4.01 -14.36
N GLY A 40 6.24 -5.33 -14.41
CA GLY A 40 5.76 -6.09 -15.58
C GLY A 40 4.27 -6.43 -15.49
N GLU A 41 3.74 -6.54 -14.29
CA GLU A 41 2.36 -6.97 -14.02
C GLU A 41 1.88 -6.40 -12.68
N VAL A 42 0.62 -5.95 -12.63
CA VAL A 42 -0.05 -5.60 -11.37
C VAL A 42 -1.32 -6.44 -11.24
N ARG A 43 -1.37 -7.31 -10.23
CA ARG A 43 -2.54 -8.09 -9.83
C ARG A 43 -3.27 -7.32 -8.74
N ALA A 44 -4.35 -6.63 -9.10
CA ALA A 44 -5.15 -5.86 -8.15
C ALA A 44 -6.25 -6.73 -7.56
N LEU A 45 -6.13 -7.04 -6.27
CA LEU A 45 -7.14 -7.81 -5.54
C LEU A 45 -8.37 -6.95 -5.23
N THR A 46 -9.55 -7.44 -5.60
CA THR A 46 -10.83 -6.77 -5.36
C THR A 46 -11.81 -7.70 -4.68
N ARG A 47 -12.68 -7.16 -3.81
CA ARG A 47 -13.74 -7.92 -3.12
C ARG A 47 -15.00 -8.15 -3.96
N ARG A 48 -15.05 -7.55 -5.15
CA ARG A 48 -16.17 -7.62 -6.08
C ARG A 48 -15.66 -7.48 -7.50
N ALA A 49 -16.43 -7.98 -8.45
CA ALA A 49 -16.23 -7.73 -9.87
C ALA A 49 -16.09 -6.23 -10.14
N LEU A 50 -14.97 -5.85 -10.75
CA LEU A 50 -14.68 -4.50 -11.22
C LEU A 50 -14.10 -4.59 -12.61
N SER A 51 -14.62 -3.78 -13.53
CA SER A 51 -13.96 -3.57 -14.81
C SER A 51 -12.64 -2.81 -14.63
N ARG A 52 -11.71 -3.00 -15.57
CA ARG A 52 -10.45 -2.24 -15.61
C ARG A 52 -10.70 -0.72 -15.57
N SER A 53 -11.70 -0.23 -16.30
CA SER A 53 -12.05 1.19 -16.34
C SER A 53 -12.60 1.71 -15.00
N GLU A 54 -13.40 0.92 -14.27
CA GLU A 54 -13.85 1.29 -12.93
C GLU A 54 -12.68 1.41 -11.92
N LEU A 55 -11.70 0.50 -12.03
CA LEU A 55 -10.56 0.50 -11.13
C LEU A 55 -9.61 1.67 -11.42
N LEU A 56 -9.31 1.94 -12.69
CA LEU A 56 -8.46 3.06 -13.11
C LEU A 56 -9.14 4.43 -12.92
N GLY A 57 -10.48 4.46 -12.97
CA GLY A 57 -11.29 5.66 -12.77
C GLY A 57 -11.40 6.53 -14.03
N ARG A 58 -11.97 7.73 -13.87
CA ARG A 58 -12.28 8.65 -14.99
C ARG A 58 -11.05 9.34 -15.61
N GLY A 59 -9.87 9.13 -15.04
CA GLY A 59 -8.60 9.75 -15.48
C GLY A 59 -7.98 9.13 -16.73
N GLY A 60 -8.58 8.08 -17.30
CA GLY A 60 -8.11 7.41 -18.52
C GLY A 60 -7.23 6.18 -18.27
N HIS A 61 -6.66 5.64 -19.34
CA HIS A 61 -5.74 4.52 -19.35
C HIS A 61 -4.31 5.04 -19.14
N PRO A 62 -3.70 4.87 -17.94
CA PRO A 62 -2.32 5.27 -17.74
C PRO A 62 -1.39 4.42 -18.62
N PRO A 63 -0.17 4.89 -18.93
CA PRO A 63 0.84 4.04 -19.55
C PRO A 63 0.98 2.74 -18.75
N GLY A 64 0.97 1.60 -19.43
CA GLY A 64 1.07 0.30 -18.78
C GLY A 64 -0.23 -0.33 -18.33
N ASP A 65 -1.39 0.24 -18.66
CA ASP A 65 -2.68 -0.33 -18.26
C ASP A 65 -2.87 -1.78 -18.74
N GLU A 66 -2.24 -2.17 -19.84
CA GLU A 66 -2.22 -3.53 -20.35
C GLU A 66 -1.69 -4.55 -19.33
N ARG A 67 -0.80 -4.11 -18.42
CA ARG A 67 -0.18 -4.90 -17.36
C ARG A 67 -1.07 -5.11 -16.13
N LEU A 68 -2.25 -4.46 -16.08
CA LEU A 68 -3.20 -4.59 -14.98
C LEU A 68 -4.09 -5.82 -15.12
N GLN A 69 -4.05 -6.70 -14.13
CA GLN A 69 -5.03 -7.77 -13.92
C GLN A 69 -5.92 -7.43 -12.73
N VAL A 70 -7.24 -7.45 -12.94
CA VAL A 70 -8.21 -7.29 -11.85
C VAL A 70 -8.61 -8.67 -11.38
N CYS A 71 -8.32 -8.99 -10.12
CA CYS A 71 -8.53 -10.30 -9.54
C CYS A 71 -9.60 -10.21 -8.46
N GLU A 72 -10.82 -10.65 -8.77
CA GLU A 72 -11.87 -10.77 -7.77
C GLU A 72 -11.58 -11.97 -6.86
N VAL A 73 -11.55 -11.73 -5.55
CA VAL A 73 -11.28 -12.74 -4.54
C VAL A 73 -12.21 -12.61 -3.35
N ASP A 74 -12.49 -13.74 -2.73
CA ASP A 74 -13.04 -13.81 -1.39
C ASP A 74 -11.89 -13.69 -0.37
N PHE A 75 -11.82 -12.57 0.34
CA PHE A 75 -10.76 -12.31 1.32
C PHE A 75 -10.85 -13.19 2.56
N GLU A 76 -12.00 -13.83 2.82
CA GLU A 76 -12.10 -14.83 3.89
C GLU A 76 -11.50 -16.17 3.46
N ARG A 77 -11.28 -16.37 2.15
CA ARG A 77 -10.86 -17.62 1.53
C ARG A 77 -9.75 -17.43 0.50
N LEU A 78 -8.74 -16.61 0.83
CA LEU A 78 -7.58 -16.36 -0.04
C LEU A 78 -6.78 -17.63 -0.35
N ASP A 79 -6.90 -18.66 0.49
CA ASP A 79 -6.34 -20.01 0.28
C ASP A 79 -6.79 -20.65 -1.04
N ARG A 80 -7.95 -20.24 -1.58
CA ARG A 80 -8.48 -20.77 -2.85
C ARG A 80 -7.83 -20.20 -4.10
N HIS A 81 -6.99 -19.16 -3.93
CA HIS A 81 -6.41 -18.39 -5.02
C HIS A 81 -4.89 -18.29 -4.91
N THR A 82 -4.24 -19.33 -4.39
CA THR A 82 -2.78 -19.33 -4.12
C THR A 82 -1.91 -18.96 -5.33
N GLU A 83 -2.38 -19.20 -6.55
CA GLU A 83 -1.73 -18.84 -7.81
C GLU A 83 -1.58 -17.32 -8.00
N LEU A 84 -2.48 -16.53 -7.42
CA LEU A 84 -2.43 -15.07 -7.50
C LEU A 84 -1.24 -14.49 -6.73
N PHE A 85 -0.72 -15.24 -5.76
CA PHE A 85 0.28 -14.79 -4.80
C PHE A 85 1.73 -15.05 -5.24
N GLU A 86 1.96 -15.68 -6.39
CA GLU A 86 3.29 -15.79 -7.01
C GLU A 86 3.73 -14.44 -7.60
N VAL A 87 4.21 -13.55 -6.74
CA VAL A 87 4.62 -12.18 -7.06
C VAL A 87 5.97 -11.83 -6.44
N ASP A 88 6.63 -10.79 -6.93
CA ASP A 88 7.88 -10.28 -6.33
C ASP A 88 7.58 -9.34 -5.17
N TRP A 89 6.59 -8.45 -5.35
CA TRP A 89 6.24 -7.38 -4.41
C TRP A 89 4.78 -7.47 -3.98
N VAL A 90 4.53 -7.24 -2.70
CA VAL A 90 3.19 -7.15 -2.12
C VAL A 90 2.94 -5.73 -1.65
N CYS A 91 1.93 -5.08 -2.20
CA CYS A 91 1.48 -3.74 -1.84
C CYS A 91 0.13 -3.83 -1.14
N CYS A 92 0.08 -3.50 0.15
CA CYS A 92 -1.14 -3.46 0.94
C CYS A 92 -1.53 -2.01 1.25
N ALA A 93 -2.51 -1.49 0.52
CA ALA A 93 -3.16 -0.20 0.78
C ALA A 93 -4.58 -0.38 1.36
N MET A 94 -4.83 -1.52 2.00
CA MET A 94 -6.11 -1.79 2.67
C MET A 94 -6.22 -1.03 3.98
N GLY A 95 -7.44 -0.58 4.25
CA GLY A 95 -7.80 0.02 5.52
C GLY A 95 -9.27 0.43 5.49
N THR A 96 -9.90 0.35 6.65
CA THR A 96 -11.25 0.87 6.88
C THR A 96 -11.26 1.78 8.10
N THR A 97 -12.43 2.32 8.43
CA THR A 97 -12.67 2.96 9.72
C THR A 97 -13.61 2.08 10.52
N ILE A 98 -13.55 2.15 11.85
CA ILE A 98 -14.49 1.41 12.72
C ILE A 98 -15.94 1.74 12.33
N ARG A 99 -16.22 3.01 12.01
CA ARG A 99 -17.54 3.45 11.54
C ARG A 99 -17.95 2.76 10.24
N LYS A 100 -17.05 2.62 9.27
CA LYS A 100 -17.35 1.96 7.98
C LYS A 100 -17.40 0.44 8.11
N ALA A 101 -16.59 -0.15 8.99
CA ALA A 101 -16.61 -1.57 9.29
C ALA A 101 -17.86 -2.00 10.07
N GLY A 102 -18.42 -1.10 10.88
CA GLY A 102 -19.59 -1.34 11.72
C GLY A 102 -19.27 -2.00 13.07
N SER A 103 -18.10 -2.63 13.22
CA SER A 103 -17.65 -3.21 14.50
C SER A 103 -16.13 -3.27 14.61
N GLN A 104 -15.62 -3.47 15.83
CA GLN A 104 -14.19 -3.70 16.07
C GLN A 104 -13.70 -5.01 15.44
N ALA A 105 -14.51 -6.07 15.47
CA ALA A 105 -14.17 -7.35 14.86
C ALA A 105 -14.05 -7.23 13.34
N ALA A 106 -15.02 -6.59 12.68
CA ALA A 106 -14.97 -6.34 11.23
C ALA A 106 -13.81 -5.39 10.86
N PHE A 107 -13.48 -4.43 11.72
CA PHE A 107 -12.29 -3.59 11.53
C PHE A 107 -11.02 -4.44 11.58
N ARG A 108 -10.86 -5.30 12.60
CA ARG A 108 -9.70 -6.19 12.72
C ARG A 108 -9.56 -7.10 11.50
N GLN A 109 -10.67 -7.65 11.02
CA GLN A 109 -10.68 -8.50 9.82
C GLN A 109 -10.07 -7.78 8.60
N VAL A 110 -10.45 -6.52 8.38
CA VAL A 110 -9.98 -5.72 7.24
C VAL A 110 -8.58 -5.16 7.44
N ASP A 111 -8.25 -4.71 8.65
CA ASP A 111 -7.02 -3.97 8.94
C ASP A 111 -5.88 -4.84 9.51
N PHE A 112 -6.14 -6.10 9.86
CA PHE A 112 -5.16 -7.08 10.35
C PHE A 112 -5.27 -8.41 9.59
N ASP A 113 -6.42 -9.12 9.69
CA ASP A 113 -6.48 -10.53 9.26
C ASP A 113 -6.24 -10.69 7.76
N TYR A 114 -6.91 -9.88 6.93
CA TYR A 114 -6.74 -9.92 5.47
C TYR A 114 -5.34 -9.50 5.01
N PRO A 115 -4.76 -8.35 5.45
CA PRO A 115 -3.36 -8.02 5.16
C PRO A 115 -2.38 -9.12 5.55
N PHE A 116 -2.52 -9.69 6.76
CA PHE A 116 -1.61 -10.70 7.28
C PHE A 116 -1.67 -11.99 6.47
N GLN A 117 -2.87 -12.51 6.20
CA GLN A 117 -3.04 -13.72 5.39
C GLN A 117 -2.52 -13.52 3.97
N MET A 118 -2.77 -12.35 3.36
CA MET A 118 -2.26 -12.01 2.03
C MET A 118 -0.73 -12.01 1.99
N ALA A 119 -0.09 -11.38 2.98
CA ALA A 119 1.37 -11.36 3.10
C ALA A 119 1.93 -12.76 3.32
N GLN A 120 1.32 -13.55 4.21
CA GLN A 120 1.76 -14.92 4.48
C GLN A 120 1.71 -15.80 3.22
N LEU A 121 0.63 -15.74 2.44
CA LEU A 121 0.47 -16.48 1.19
C LEU A 121 1.50 -16.05 0.14
N ALA A 122 1.67 -14.74 -0.06
CA ALA A 122 2.66 -14.21 -0.99
C ALA A 122 4.08 -14.58 -0.61
N ARG A 123 4.41 -14.50 0.68
CA ARG A 123 5.73 -14.92 1.18
C ARG A 123 5.99 -16.40 0.91
N ALA A 124 5.00 -17.26 1.19
CA ALA A 124 5.10 -18.69 0.92
C ALA A 124 5.32 -19.00 -0.58
N GLN A 125 4.89 -18.11 -1.47
CA GLN A 125 5.10 -18.19 -2.91
C GLN A 125 6.34 -17.42 -3.41
N GLY A 126 7.22 -16.97 -2.50
CA GLY A 126 8.52 -16.40 -2.84
C GLY A 126 8.54 -14.87 -2.96
N ALA A 127 7.47 -14.16 -2.58
CA ALA A 127 7.50 -12.70 -2.52
C ALA A 127 8.63 -12.22 -1.60
N ARG A 128 9.38 -11.22 -2.07
CA ARG A 128 10.59 -10.73 -1.40
C ARG A 128 10.38 -9.40 -0.70
N GLN A 129 9.43 -8.61 -1.18
CA GLN A 129 9.12 -7.31 -0.59
C GLN A 129 7.67 -7.17 -0.17
N LEU A 130 7.48 -6.52 0.98
CA LEU A 130 6.18 -6.14 1.50
C LEU A 130 6.12 -4.63 1.73
N LEU A 131 5.11 -3.98 1.17
CA LEU A 131 4.88 -2.54 1.23
C LEU A 131 3.50 -2.30 1.83
N LEU A 132 3.44 -1.76 3.04
CA LEU A 132 2.22 -1.59 3.82
C LEU A 132 1.92 -0.11 4.05
N VAL A 133 0.68 0.30 3.74
CA VAL A 133 0.11 1.55 4.26
C VAL A 133 -0.40 1.28 5.68
N SER A 134 0.44 1.60 6.66
CA SER A 134 0.09 1.58 8.08
C SER A 134 -0.45 2.95 8.50
N ALA A 135 -0.15 3.39 9.73
CA ALA A 135 -0.58 4.66 10.27
C ALA A 135 0.42 5.20 11.29
N MET A 136 0.45 6.53 11.43
CA MET A 136 1.17 7.16 12.52
C MET A 136 0.65 6.66 13.88
N GLY A 137 1.59 6.24 14.73
CA GLY A 137 1.29 5.79 16.09
C GLY A 137 0.76 4.36 16.15
N ALA A 138 0.92 3.58 15.09
CA ALA A 138 0.82 2.12 15.13
C ALA A 138 1.73 1.59 16.25
N ASP A 139 1.14 0.86 17.19
CA ASP A 139 1.79 0.39 18.41
C ASP A 139 0.89 -0.68 19.04
N ALA A 140 1.36 -1.94 19.11
CA ALA A 140 0.59 -3.07 19.62
C ALA A 140 0.20 -2.92 21.11
N ASP A 141 0.93 -2.10 21.88
CA ASP A 141 0.62 -1.82 23.29
C ASP A 141 -0.32 -0.62 23.46
N SER A 142 -0.74 0.02 22.36
CA SER A 142 -1.59 1.20 22.41
C SER A 142 -2.95 0.94 23.06
N ARG A 143 -3.41 1.88 23.89
CA ARG A 143 -4.77 1.88 24.43
C ARG A 143 -5.82 2.22 23.36
N VAL A 144 -5.41 2.88 22.28
CA VAL A 144 -6.28 3.25 21.16
C VAL A 144 -6.41 2.05 20.21
N PHE A 145 -7.61 1.48 20.13
CA PHE A 145 -7.88 0.25 19.35
C PHE A 145 -7.36 0.32 17.91
N TYR A 146 -7.56 1.44 17.20
CA TYR A 146 -7.07 1.62 15.84
C TYR A 146 -5.55 1.46 15.74
N ASN A 147 -4.81 2.20 16.58
CA ASN A 147 -3.35 2.16 16.64
C ASN A 147 -2.83 0.77 17.05
N ARG A 148 -3.52 0.13 17.99
CA ARG A 148 -3.20 -1.21 18.46
C ARG A 148 -3.27 -2.24 17.35
N VAL A 149 -4.39 -2.31 16.63
CA VAL A 149 -4.54 -3.27 15.52
C VAL A 149 -3.50 -3.03 14.42
N LYS A 150 -3.17 -1.77 14.12
CA LYS A 150 -2.11 -1.45 13.15
C LYS A 150 -0.72 -1.90 13.64
N GLY A 151 -0.38 -1.67 14.91
CA GLY A 151 0.88 -2.11 15.49
C GLY A 151 0.99 -3.63 15.59
N GLU A 152 -0.08 -4.30 16.02
CA GLU A 152 -0.14 -5.77 16.05
C GLU A 152 0.10 -6.36 14.65
N LEU A 153 -0.44 -5.74 13.59
CA LEU A 153 -0.16 -6.17 12.22
C LEU A 153 1.32 -5.95 11.86
N GLU A 154 1.90 -4.80 12.18
CA GLU A 154 3.32 -4.54 11.95
C GLU A 154 4.19 -5.61 12.63
N ASP A 155 3.93 -5.93 13.90
CA ASP A 155 4.64 -6.96 14.65
C ASP A 155 4.47 -8.34 14.01
N ALA A 156 3.24 -8.71 13.64
CA ALA A 156 2.98 -10.01 13.00
C ALA A 156 3.70 -10.15 11.64
N LEU A 157 3.79 -9.07 10.87
CA LEU A 157 4.48 -9.07 9.57
C LEU A 157 6.01 -9.18 9.71
N ALA A 158 6.58 -8.75 10.84
CA ALA A 158 8.01 -8.90 11.11
C ALA A 158 8.44 -10.37 11.18
N GLU A 159 7.51 -11.27 11.52
CA GLU A 159 7.75 -12.72 11.62
C GLU A 159 7.71 -13.45 10.25
N LEU A 160 7.39 -12.77 9.15
CA LEU A 160 7.25 -13.39 7.82
C LEU A 160 8.54 -13.42 6.99
N ASP A 161 9.70 -13.04 7.54
CA ASP A 161 11.03 -13.15 6.89
C ASP A 161 11.10 -12.56 5.46
N TYR A 162 10.37 -11.49 5.19
CA TYR A 162 10.53 -10.74 3.94
C TYR A 162 11.94 -10.15 3.84
N GLU A 163 12.54 -10.15 2.64
CA GLU A 163 13.87 -9.57 2.44
C GLU A 163 13.85 -8.06 2.69
N SER A 164 12.76 -7.39 2.31
CA SER A 164 12.53 -5.97 2.56
C SER A 164 11.08 -5.71 2.96
N VAL A 165 10.86 -4.93 4.01
CA VAL A 165 9.54 -4.47 4.44
C VAL A 165 9.54 -2.96 4.53
N CYS A 166 8.54 -2.33 3.93
CA CYS A 166 8.33 -0.89 3.99
C CYS A 166 6.98 -0.59 4.64
N LEU A 167 7.02 0.14 5.75
CA LEU A 167 5.85 0.66 6.44
C LEU A 167 5.71 2.16 6.19
N ALA A 168 4.70 2.55 5.42
CA ALA A 168 4.30 3.95 5.36
C ALA A 168 3.37 4.27 6.53
N GLN A 169 3.77 5.21 7.38
CA GLN A 169 3.00 5.66 8.55
C GLN A 169 2.50 7.10 8.35
N PRO A 170 1.50 7.31 7.48
CA PRO A 170 0.92 8.62 7.24
C PRO A 170 0.16 9.11 8.47
N SER A 171 0.01 10.43 8.56
CA SER A 171 -0.92 11.09 9.48
C SER A 171 -2.32 11.12 8.87
N LEU A 172 -2.86 12.31 8.59
CA LEU A 172 -4.08 12.51 7.84
C LEU A 172 -3.78 12.45 6.34
N LEU A 173 -4.60 11.72 5.59
CA LEU A 173 -4.51 11.69 4.13
C LEU A 173 -5.29 12.88 3.54
N ALA A 174 -4.63 13.69 2.72
CA ALA A 174 -5.28 14.69 1.88
C ALA A 174 -5.94 14.00 0.68
N GLY A 175 -7.28 13.95 0.67
CA GLY A 175 -8.09 13.30 -0.36
C GLY A 175 -9.21 14.19 -0.89
N GLU A 176 -9.90 13.73 -1.93
CA GLU A 176 -10.96 14.49 -2.58
C GLU A 176 -12.05 14.95 -1.60
N ARG A 177 -12.52 16.18 -1.86
CA ARG A 177 -13.53 16.98 -1.16
C ARG A 177 -14.65 16.13 -0.50
N GLY A 178 -14.44 15.60 0.70
CA GLY A 178 -15.43 14.73 1.34
C GLY A 178 -15.18 14.41 2.81
N GLU A 179 -14.00 13.88 3.15
CA GLU A 179 -13.76 13.39 4.52
C GLU A 179 -13.21 14.47 5.48
N PHE A 180 -12.81 15.63 4.96
CA PHE A 180 -12.27 16.74 5.75
C PHE A 180 -13.30 17.59 6.52
N ARG A 181 -14.60 17.36 6.32
CA ARG A 181 -15.65 18.31 6.75
C ARG A 181 -15.83 18.46 8.27
N LEU A 182 -15.30 17.56 9.11
CA LEU A 182 -15.41 17.70 10.56
C LEU A 182 -14.24 18.44 11.21
N ALA A 183 -13.06 18.49 10.57
CA ALA A 183 -11.89 19.20 11.09
C ALA A 183 -11.67 20.58 10.45
N GLU A 184 -12.26 20.84 9.27
CA GLU A 184 -11.92 22.01 8.45
C GLU A 184 -12.36 23.37 8.99
N ARG A 185 -13.46 23.49 9.76
CA ARG A 185 -13.96 24.84 10.09
C ARG A 185 -13.17 25.58 11.18
N LEU A 186 -12.34 24.87 11.96
CA LEU A 186 -11.48 25.48 12.98
C LEU A 186 -9.98 25.25 12.71
N GLY A 187 -9.61 24.16 12.02
CA GLY A 187 -8.21 23.77 11.81
C GLY A 187 -7.48 24.49 10.67
N LEU A 188 -8.17 24.96 9.63
CA LEU A 188 -7.52 25.53 8.44
C LEU A 188 -6.83 26.88 8.71
N ALA A 189 -7.36 27.71 9.63
CA ALA A 189 -6.74 28.98 9.98
C ALA A 189 -5.44 28.82 10.80
N LEU A 190 -5.25 27.68 11.47
CA LEU A 190 -4.07 27.37 12.30
C LEU A 190 -3.21 26.23 11.72
N GLY A 191 -3.54 25.73 10.52
CA GLY A 191 -2.84 24.60 9.90
C GLY A 191 -1.35 24.87 9.63
N PHE A 192 -0.95 26.15 9.51
CA PHE A 192 0.46 26.54 9.41
C PHE A 192 1.26 26.30 10.71
N LEU A 193 0.59 26.36 11.87
CA LEU A 193 1.17 26.12 13.20
C LEU A 193 1.21 24.64 13.57
N MET A 194 0.51 23.78 12.82
CA MET A 194 0.50 22.35 13.08
C MET A 194 1.91 21.77 12.86
N PRO A 195 2.47 20.98 13.80
CA PRO A 195 3.77 20.36 13.61
C PRO A 195 3.82 19.51 12.33
N GLU A 196 4.95 19.54 11.61
CA GLU A 196 5.12 18.86 10.31
C GLU A 196 4.69 17.38 10.33
N ARG A 197 4.92 16.70 11.46
CA ARG A 197 4.53 15.30 11.64
C ARG A 197 3.02 15.09 11.50
N PHE A 198 2.17 16.02 11.95
CA PHE A 198 0.71 15.87 11.92
C PHE A 198 0.03 16.49 10.70
N LYS A 199 0.79 17.23 9.88
CA LYS A 199 0.23 17.86 8.68
C LYS A 199 -0.22 16.82 7.67
N PRO A 200 -1.33 17.06 6.94
CA PRO A 200 -1.83 16.11 5.96
C PRO A 200 -0.80 15.77 4.88
N VAL A 201 -0.81 14.52 4.43
CA VAL A 201 0.02 14.01 3.35
C VAL A 201 -0.84 13.58 2.17
N GLN A 202 -0.42 13.87 0.95
CA GLN A 202 -1.19 13.47 -0.23
C GLN A 202 -1.01 11.98 -0.50
N ALA A 203 -2.05 11.32 -0.98
CA ALA A 203 -1.99 9.91 -1.32
C ALA A 203 -0.94 9.56 -2.37
N ALA A 204 -0.70 10.45 -3.35
CA ALA A 204 0.37 10.30 -4.33
C ALA A 204 1.76 10.29 -3.70
N GLN A 205 1.96 11.04 -2.61
CA GLN A 205 3.23 11.07 -1.90
C GLN A 205 3.46 9.79 -1.09
N VAL A 206 2.40 9.24 -0.50
CA VAL A 206 2.45 7.94 0.17
C VAL A 206 2.80 6.83 -0.82
N ALA A 207 2.12 6.81 -1.96
CA ALA A 207 2.40 5.89 -3.06
C ALA A 207 3.86 6.02 -3.57
N ALA A 208 4.32 7.25 -3.77
CA ALA A 208 5.68 7.51 -4.26
C ALA A 208 6.74 7.04 -3.28
N GLY A 209 6.51 7.21 -1.97
CA GLY A 209 7.42 6.72 -0.95
C GLY A 209 7.53 5.19 -0.93
N LEU A 210 6.40 4.49 -1.00
CA LEU A 210 6.39 3.02 -1.10
C LEU A 210 7.13 2.55 -2.35
N LEU A 211 6.80 3.12 -3.52
CA LEU A 211 7.44 2.72 -4.78
C LEU A 211 8.94 3.03 -4.80
N ALA A 212 9.38 4.13 -4.20
CA ALA A 212 10.80 4.46 -4.08
C ALA A 212 11.57 3.40 -3.27
N VAL A 213 11.01 2.92 -2.16
CA VAL A 213 11.63 1.83 -1.39
C VAL A 213 11.60 0.52 -2.17
N ALA A 214 10.51 0.25 -2.90
CA ALA A 214 10.43 -0.96 -3.72
C ALA A 214 11.56 -1.02 -4.78
N ARG A 215 11.82 0.11 -5.45
CA ARG A 215 12.86 0.27 -6.47
C ARG A 215 14.28 0.15 -5.93
N ASP A 216 14.52 0.64 -4.72
CA ASP A 216 15.85 0.60 -4.09
C ASP A 216 16.27 -0.85 -3.80
N GLU A 217 15.30 -1.75 -3.65
CA GLU A 217 15.48 -3.18 -3.33
C GLU A 217 16.37 -3.44 -2.11
N ARG A 218 16.53 -2.42 -1.25
CA ARG A 218 17.38 -2.48 -0.08
C ARG A 218 16.76 -3.40 0.97
N PRO A 219 17.49 -4.43 1.46
CA PRO A 219 16.99 -5.30 2.50
C PRO A 219 16.72 -4.58 3.83
N GLY A 220 15.84 -5.18 4.63
CA GLY A 220 15.54 -4.76 6.00
C GLY A 220 14.18 -4.08 6.18
N TRP A 221 14.02 -3.50 7.36
CA TRP A 221 12.77 -2.87 7.82
C TRP A 221 12.83 -1.35 7.68
N HIS A 222 11.98 -0.79 6.83
CA HIS A 222 11.97 0.62 6.48
C HIS A 222 10.68 1.28 6.94
N VAL A 223 10.78 2.32 7.78
CA VAL A 223 9.62 3.08 8.25
C VAL A 223 9.63 4.47 7.63
N LEU A 224 8.63 4.76 6.80
CA LEU A 224 8.41 6.07 6.22
C LEU A 224 7.45 6.87 7.11
N SER A 225 8.00 7.71 7.96
CA SER A 225 7.21 8.64 8.78
C SER A 225 6.45 9.65 7.92
N ASN A 226 5.37 10.23 8.45
CA ASN A 226 4.60 11.25 7.74
C ASN A 226 5.46 12.42 7.22
N THR A 227 6.48 12.83 7.96
CA THR A 227 7.40 13.90 7.52
C THR A 227 8.21 13.49 6.29
N LEU A 228 8.72 12.25 6.25
CA LEU A 228 9.42 11.73 5.07
C LEU A 228 8.47 11.59 3.88
N LEU A 229 7.28 11.03 4.11
CA LEU A 229 6.26 10.87 3.07
C LEU A 229 5.89 12.21 2.44
N ARG A 230 5.73 13.28 3.22
CA ARG A 230 5.44 14.64 2.70
C ARG A 230 6.57 15.25 1.86
N GLY A 231 7.79 14.72 1.95
CA GLY A 231 8.91 15.11 1.09
C GLY A 231 8.93 14.40 -0.25
N MET A 232 8.16 13.32 -0.43
CA MET A 232 8.07 12.56 -1.68
C MET A 232 7.38 13.39 -2.76
N ARG A 233 7.84 13.22 -4.01
CA ARG A 233 7.34 13.91 -5.21
C ARG A 233 6.81 12.91 -6.20
#